data_AF-A0A0H5NCL3-F1
#
_entry.id   AF-A0A0H5NCL3-F1
#
_cell.length_a   1.000
_cell.length_b   1.000
_cell.length_c   1.000
_cell.angle_alpha   90.00
_cell.angle_beta   90.00
_cell.angle_gamma   90.00
#
_symmetry.space_group_name_H-M   'P 1'
#
loop_
_entity.id
_entity.type
_entity.pdbx_description
1 polymer ?
#
loop_
_entity_poly.entity_id
_entity_poly.type
_entity_poly.pdbx_seq_one_letter_code
_entity_poly.pdbx_strand_id
1 'polypeptide(L)'
;MDRRPRLYRTPKGWAEEAPSHCPHGHRFTGGCVLVGHRSCKTIGRHRTHTCLTCLDEGRPDSDATVYTPPLTADCDHTAFDERSVM
;
A
#
# COMPACT_ATOMS: atom_id res chain seq x y z
N MET A 1 19.16 -1.58 -1.89
CA MET A 1 17.92 -1.80 -2.66
C MET A 1 17.32 -0.45 -2.96
N ASP A 2 17.11 -0.14 -4.24
CA ASP A 2 16.54 1.14 -4.67
C ASP A 2 15.12 1.29 -4.07
N ARG A 3 14.92 2.35 -3.28
CA ARG A 3 13.71 2.58 -2.45
C ARG A 3 12.60 3.29 -3.23
N ARG A 4 12.77 3.48 -4.54
CA ARG A 4 11.81 4.18 -5.39
C ARG A 4 10.88 3.15 -6.03
N PRO A 5 9.60 3.51 -6.25
CA PRO A 5 8.70 2.64 -6.98
C PRO A 5 9.28 2.33 -8.35
N ARG A 6 9.31 1.04 -8.72
CA ARG A 6 9.68 0.63 -10.06
C ARG A 6 8.60 1.10 -11.02
N LEU A 7 8.98 2.08 -11.82
CA LEU A 7 8.13 2.62 -12.87
C LEU A 7 8.38 1.86 -14.18
N TYR A 8 7.31 1.48 -14.85
CA TYR A 8 7.37 0.94 -16.21
C TYR A 8 6.50 1.77 -17.16
N ARG A 9 6.90 1.80 -18.43
CA ARG A 9 6.21 2.57 -19.45
C ARG A 9 4.96 1.82 -19.91
N THR A 10 3.83 2.50 -19.89
CA THR A 10 2.57 2.06 -20.50
C THR A 10 2.20 3.01 -21.65
N PRO A 11 1.26 2.65 -22.54
CA PRO A 11 0.74 3.56 -23.55
C PRO A 11 0.12 4.85 -22.97
N LYS A 12 -0.33 4.81 -21.70
CA LYS A 12 -0.96 5.95 -21.00
C LYS A 12 0.02 6.75 -20.13
N GLY A 13 1.32 6.43 -20.17
CA GLY A 13 2.34 7.06 -19.35
C GLY A 13 3.05 6.07 -18.42
N TRP A 14 3.67 6.59 -17.36
CA TRP A 14 4.38 5.77 -16.37
C TRP A 14 3.43 5.16 -15.35
N ALA A 15 3.61 3.88 -15.06
CA ALA A 15 2.87 3.15 -14.05
C ALA A 15 3.83 2.58 -13.00
N GLU A 16 3.40 2.57 -11.74
CA GLU A 16 4.07 1.86 -10.65
C GLU A 16 3.71 0.38 -10.71
N GLU A 17 4.70 -0.50 -10.54
CA GLU A 17 4.45 -1.93 -10.36
C GLU A 17 3.51 -2.16 -9.16
N ALA A 18 2.42 -2.87 -9.40
CA ALA A 18 1.44 -3.22 -8.38
C ALA A 18 1.42 -4.75 -8.18
N PRO A 19 1.28 -5.22 -6.94
CA PRO A 19 1.07 -6.64 -6.68
C PRO A 19 -0.19 -7.14 -7.40
N SER A 20 -0.16 -8.38 -7.87
CA SER A 20 -1.33 -9.03 -8.48
C SER A 20 -2.16 -9.82 -7.48
N HIS A 21 -1.60 -10.12 -6.30
CA HIS A 21 -2.22 -10.91 -5.24
C HIS A 21 -1.88 -10.35 -3.85
N CYS A 22 -2.77 -10.59 -2.89
CA CYS A 22 -2.48 -10.35 -1.47
C CYS A 22 -1.58 -11.45 -0.89
N PRO A 23 -1.01 -11.27 0.31
CA PRO A 23 -0.18 -12.27 0.98
C PRO A 23 -0.91 -13.59 1.26
N HIS A 24 -2.24 -13.57 1.29
CA HIS A 24 -3.10 -14.75 1.48
C HIS A 24 -3.55 -15.40 0.16
N GLY A 25 -3.09 -14.91 -1.00
CA GLY A 25 -3.35 -15.53 -2.30
C GLY A 25 -4.58 -15.01 -3.05
N HIS A 26 -5.35 -14.06 -2.50
CA HIS A 26 -6.46 -13.45 -3.22
C HIS A 26 -5.96 -12.54 -4.35
N ARG A 27 -6.60 -12.65 -5.51
CA ARG A 27 -6.23 -11.85 -6.69
C ARG A 27 -6.77 -10.42 -6.57
N PHE A 28 -5.91 -9.44 -6.87
CA PHE A 28 -6.31 -8.04 -6.97
C PHE A 28 -6.94 -7.77 -8.34
N THR A 29 -8.28 -7.76 -8.36
CA THR A 29 -9.12 -7.35 -9.50
C THR A 29 -9.99 -6.15 -9.14
N GLY A 30 -10.65 -5.55 -10.13
CA GLY A 30 -11.62 -4.49 -9.88
C GLY A 30 -12.69 -4.92 -8.88
N GLY A 31 -12.91 -4.10 -7.84
CA GLY A 31 -13.85 -4.41 -6.75
C GLY A 31 -13.34 -5.34 -5.65
N CYS A 32 -12.13 -5.90 -5.76
CA CYS A 32 -11.55 -6.80 -4.75
C CYS A 32 -10.35 -6.20 -4.00
N VAL A 33 -9.92 -4.99 -4.40
CA VAL A 33 -8.81 -4.27 -3.80
C VAL A 33 -9.14 -2.80 -3.62
N LEU A 34 -8.85 -2.24 -2.46
CA LEU A 34 -8.80 -0.80 -2.24
C LEU A 34 -7.37 -0.33 -2.43
N VAL A 35 -7.18 0.62 -3.35
CA VAL A 35 -5.88 1.24 -3.59
C VAL A 35 -5.86 2.60 -2.91
N GLY A 36 -4.87 2.79 -2.03
CA GLY A 36 -4.70 4.04 -1.29
C GLY A 36 -3.24 4.50 -1.28
N HIS A 37 -2.98 5.53 -0.49
CA HIS A 37 -1.63 6.03 -0.27
C HIS A 37 -1.42 6.35 1.20
N ARG A 38 -0.24 5.99 1.71
CA ARG A 38 0.26 6.39 3.02
C ARG A 38 1.45 7.31 2.84
N SER A 39 1.35 8.54 3.32
CA SER A 39 2.44 9.51 3.30
C SER A 39 3.64 8.98 4.07
N CYS A 40 4.84 9.19 3.54
CA CYS A 40 6.09 8.81 4.19
C CYS A 40 7.12 9.90 3.98
N LYS A 41 7.66 10.48 5.05
CA LYS A 41 8.63 11.58 4.92
C LYS A 41 9.94 11.14 4.26
N THR A 42 10.32 9.87 4.41
CA THR A 42 11.57 9.31 3.88
C THR A 42 11.56 9.13 2.36
N ILE A 43 10.43 8.71 1.79
CA ILE A 43 10.32 8.34 0.36
C ILE A 43 9.16 9.03 -0.38
N GLY A 44 8.49 9.99 0.28
CA GLY A 44 7.30 10.68 -0.20
C GLY A 44 6.01 9.92 0.12
N ARG A 45 5.85 8.69 -0.39
CA ARG A 45 4.64 7.88 -0.17
C ARG A 45 4.87 6.38 -0.31
N HIS A 46 4.01 5.60 0.32
CA HIS A 46 3.73 4.22 -0.03
C HIS A 46 2.36 4.16 -0.70
N ARG A 47 2.21 3.37 -1.76
CA ARG A 47 0.90 2.95 -2.23
C ARG A 47 0.43 1.77 -1.37
N THR A 48 -0.85 1.75 -1.00
CA THR A 48 -1.47 0.66 -0.27
C THR A 48 -2.39 -0.14 -1.19
N HIS A 49 -2.41 -1.45 -1.01
CA HIS A 49 -3.32 -2.38 -1.69
C HIS A 49 -3.98 -3.23 -0.61
N THR A 50 -5.21 -2.90 -0.24
CA THR A 50 -5.97 -3.58 0.81
C THR A 50 -6.93 -4.59 0.18
N CYS A 51 -6.78 -5.86 0.53
CA CYS A 51 -7.61 -6.94 0.03
C CYS A 51 -8.99 -6.92 0.70
N LEU A 52 -10.04 -6.67 -0.08
CA LEU A 52 -11.40 -6.64 0.44
C LEU A 52 -11.89 -8.03 0.88
N THR A 53 -11.46 -9.09 0.20
CA THR A 53 -11.78 -10.47 0.60
C THR A 53 -11.19 -10.82 1.97
N CYS A 54 -9.94 -10.41 2.23
CA CYS A 54 -9.34 -10.62 3.56
C CYS A 54 -10.09 -9.87 4.66
N LEU A 55 -10.57 -8.65 4.37
CA LEU A 55 -11.37 -7.88 5.32
C LEU A 55 -12.74 -8.54 5.57
N ASP A 56 -13.39 -9.05 4.52
CA ASP A 56 -14.65 -9.79 4.62
C ASP A 56 -14.51 -11.08 5.45
N GLU A 57 -13.37 -11.77 5.34
CA GLU A 57 -12.99 -12.92 6.18
C GLU A 57 -12.67 -12.54 7.65
N GLY A 58 -12.69 -11.25 8.00
CA GLY A 58 -12.42 -10.76 9.35
C GLY A 58 -10.93 -10.61 9.68
N ARG A 59 -10.04 -10.56 8.69
CA ARG A 59 -8.61 -10.27 8.95
C ARG A 59 -8.40 -8.80 9.27
N PRO A 60 -7.45 -8.46 10.16
CA PRO A 60 -7.12 -7.07 10.44
C PRO A 60 -6.49 -6.39 9.22
N ASP A 61 -6.62 -5.07 9.12
CA ASP A 61 -6.01 -4.27 8.05
C ASP A 61 -4.50 -4.48 7.90
N SER A 62 -3.80 -4.80 9.00
CA SER A 62 -2.37 -5.12 9.00
C SER A 62 -2.00 -6.32 8.14
N ASP A 63 -2.89 -7.30 8.04
CA ASP A 63 -2.71 -8.54 7.28
C ASP A 63 -3.34 -8.44 5.89
N ALA A 64 -4.42 -7.65 5.76
CA ALA A 64 -5.10 -7.42 4.49
C ALA A 64 -4.38 -6.41 3.57
N THR A 65 -3.48 -5.56 4.11
CA THR A 65 -2.88 -4.43 3.38
C THR A 65 -1.42 -4.68 2.99
N VAL A 66 -1.13 -4.53 1.69
CA VAL A 66 0.24 -4.54 1.15
C VAL A 66 0.69 -3.12 0.85
N TYR A 67 1.92 -2.80 1.25
CA TYR A 67 2.56 -1.51 0.97
C TYR A 67 3.57 -1.64 -0.17
N THR A 68 3.54 -0.70 -1.10
CA THR A 68 4.48 -0.61 -2.23
C THR A 68 5.09 0.79 -2.29
N PRO A 69 6.40 0.95 -2.04
CA PRO A 69 7.33 -0.07 -1.53
C PRO A 69 6.98 -0.54 -0.10
N PRO A 70 7.47 -1.71 0.36
CA PRO A 70 7.16 -2.25 1.68
C PRO A 70 7.57 -1.32 2.82
N LEU A 71 6.86 -1.39 3.94
CA LEU A 71 7.22 -0.64 5.14
C LEU A 71 8.50 -1.23 5.75
N THR A 72 9.35 -0.35 6.26
CA THR A 72 10.58 -0.70 6.98
C THR A 72 10.64 0.12 8.27
N ALA A 73 11.53 -0.25 9.19
CA ALA A 73 11.71 0.50 10.45
C ALA A 73 12.12 1.97 10.26
N ASP A 74 12.65 2.33 9.09
CA ASP A 74 13.08 3.69 8.71
C ASP A 74 11.94 4.55 8.13
N CYS A 75 10.74 3.97 8.02
CA CYS A 75 9.60 4.69 7.49
C CYS A 75 8.97 5.61 8.55
N ASP A 76 9.02 6.91 8.28
CA ASP A 76 8.32 7.91 9.09
C ASP A 76 6.93 8.19 8.49
N HIS A 77 5.91 7.60 9.12
CA HIS A 77 4.49 7.83 8.81
C HIS A 77 3.78 8.64 9.90
N THR A 78 4.51 9.53 10.59
CA THR A 78 3.94 10.43 11.61
C THR A 78 2.57 10.92 11.17
N ALA A 79 1.56 10.64 12.01
CA ALA A 79 0.17 10.92 11.69
C ALA A 79 0.01 12.40 11.35
N PHE A 80 -0.72 12.68 10.28
CA PHE A 80 -1.05 14.05 9.88
C PHE A 80 -1.81 14.81 10.99
N ASP A 81 -2.42 14.11 11.94
CA ASP A 81 -3.29 14.70 12.96
C ASP A 81 -2.67 14.55 14.35
N GLU A 82 -1.94 15.58 14.74
CA GLU A 82 -1.38 15.82 16.07
C GLU A 82 -2.48 16.16 17.10
N ARG A 83 -3.71 15.63 16.98
CA ARG A 83 -4.66 15.69 18.08
C ARG A 83 -4.19 14.75 19.18
N SER A 84 -3.31 15.28 20.03
CA SER A 84 -3.18 14.88 21.43
C SER A 84 -4.57 14.65 21.99
N VAL A 85 -4.91 13.38 22.21
CA VAL A 85 -5.95 13.04 23.16
C VAL A 85 -5.34 13.36 24.52
N MET A 86 -5.67 14.55 25.04
CA MET A 86 -5.52 14.83 26.47
C MET A 86 -6.48 13.95 27.25
#